data_AF-Q58427-F1
#
_entry.id   AF-Q58427-F1
#
_cell.length_a   1.000
_cell.length_b   1.000
_cell.length_c   1.000
_cell.angle_alpha   90.00
_cell.angle_beta   90.00
_cell.angle_gamma   90.00
#
_symmetry.space_group_name_H-M   'P 1'
#
loop_
_entity.id
_entity.type
_entity.pdbx_description
1 polymer ?
#
loop_
_entity_poly.entity_id
_entity_poly.type
_entity_poly.pdbx_seq_one_letter_code
_entity_poly.pdbx_strand_id
1 'polypeptide(L)'
;MEIERVAELILLKDKNFKEKERLRDLLREYIKTKDEISYLENILEDFENLDVNLKHLKRDADIIKSILPRLSKFTNIPVFMKIVKMLEAVEKIDTEDLESVRWNINKEIEELNDKLKTLENELRVIIINEALSKIGTSNLEEFSKYLENLRYEEKNQKEEAYN
;
A
#
# COMPACT_ATOMS: atom_id res chain seq x y z
N MET A 1 -8.25 15.18 10.01
CA MET A 1 -7.87 15.97 8.82
C MET A 1 -6.58 15.39 8.29
N GLU A 2 -6.56 14.95 7.04
CA GLU A 2 -5.38 14.31 6.44
C GLU A 2 -4.29 15.35 6.24
N ILE A 3 -3.14 15.13 6.87
CA ILE A 3 -2.01 16.05 6.81
C ILE A 3 -1.53 16.31 5.39
N GLU A 4 -1.65 15.27 4.56
CA GLU A 4 -1.36 15.26 3.13
C GLU A 4 -2.13 16.38 2.43
N ARG A 5 -3.45 16.47 2.64
CA ARG A 5 -4.30 17.50 2.07
C ARG A 5 -3.90 18.92 2.48
N VAL A 6 -3.51 19.12 3.74
CA VAL A 6 -3.06 20.44 4.20
C VAL A 6 -1.71 20.79 3.57
N ALA A 7 -0.77 19.85 3.50
CA ALA A 7 0.52 20.04 2.84
C ALA A 7 0.35 20.42 1.36
N GLU A 8 -0.53 19.72 0.64
CA GLU A 8 -0.87 20.03 -0.76
C GLU A 8 -1.46 21.43 -0.90
N LEU A 9 -2.40 21.81 -0.03
CA LEU A 9 -3.00 23.14 -0.03
C LEU A 9 -1.95 24.24 0.17
N ILE A 10 -0.99 24.06 1.09
CA ILE A 10 0.12 25.01 1.26
C ILE A 10 0.92 25.13 -0.04
N LEU A 11 1.34 24.01 -0.61
CA LEU A 11 2.16 23.98 -1.83
C LEU A 11 1.47 24.63 -3.04
N LEU A 12 0.14 24.48 -3.12
CA LEU A 12 -0.71 25.01 -4.19
C LEU A 12 -1.07 26.49 -3.99
N LYS A 13 -1.44 26.89 -2.77
CA LYS A 13 -2.09 28.19 -2.51
C LYS A 13 -1.16 29.20 -1.86
N ASP A 14 -0.21 28.80 -1.02
CA ASP A 14 0.71 29.72 -0.37
C ASP A 14 1.97 29.96 -1.22
N LYS A 15 1.90 30.97 -2.08
CA LYS A 15 3.03 31.36 -2.96
C LYS A 15 4.27 31.82 -2.18
N ASN A 16 4.10 32.31 -0.96
CA ASN A 16 5.18 32.88 -0.14
C ASN A 16 5.70 31.91 0.91
N PHE A 17 5.28 30.65 0.87
CA PHE A 17 5.74 29.62 1.79
C PHE A 17 7.25 29.38 1.64
N LYS A 18 7.99 29.57 2.72
CA LYS A 18 9.47 29.58 2.70
C LYS A 18 10.08 28.18 2.57
N GLU A 19 9.48 27.17 3.20
CA GLU A 19 10.01 25.80 3.21
C GLU A 19 9.40 24.93 2.10
N LYS A 20 9.06 25.53 0.96
CA LYS A 20 8.30 24.87 -0.12
C LYS A 20 8.97 23.60 -0.65
N GLU A 21 10.29 23.61 -0.82
CA GLU A 21 11.01 22.44 -1.34
C GLU A 21 11.03 21.31 -0.31
N ARG A 22 11.36 21.63 0.94
CA ARG A 22 11.37 20.67 2.05
C ARG A 22 10.00 20.02 2.26
N LEU A 23 8.92 20.81 2.25
CA LEU A 23 7.57 20.26 2.38
C LEU A 23 7.22 19.34 1.20
N ARG A 24 7.64 19.70 -0.02
CA ARG A 24 7.41 18.87 -1.21
C ARG A 24 8.14 17.54 -1.13
N ASP A 25 9.41 17.56 -0.72
CA ASP A 25 10.23 16.35 -0.61
C ASP A 25 9.68 15.42 0.47
N LEU A 26 9.34 15.96 1.65
CA LEU A 26 8.72 15.18 2.73
C LEU A 26 7.36 14.61 2.31
N LEU A 27 6.52 15.39 1.63
CA LEU A 27 5.22 14.92 1.15
C LEU A 27 5.37 13.79 0.12
N ARG A 28 6.32 13.94 -0.82
CA ARG A 28 6.63 12.90 -1.81
C ARG A 28 7.11 11.62 -1.12
N GLU A 29 7.99 11.74 -0.13
CA GLU A 29 8.49 10.58 0.60
C GLU A 29 7.39 9.91 1.44
N TYR A 30 6.51 10.70 2.04
CA TYR A 30 5.34 10.23 2.79
C TYR A 30 4.40 9.42 1.90
N ILE A 31 4.02 9.95 0.73
CA ILE A 31 3.16 9.25 -0.24
C ILE A 31 3.83 7.97 -0.70
N LYS A 32 5.11 8.03 -1.11
CA LYS A 32 5.86 6.85 -1.54
C LYS A 32 5.90 5.75 -0.46
N THR A 33 6.07 6.14 0.80
CA THR A 33 6.12 5.18 1.91
C THR A 33 4.74 4.53 2.15
N LYS A 34 3.65 5.30 2.03
CA LYS A 34 2.28 4.74 2.09
C LYS A 34 2.01 3.75 0.96
N ASP A 35 2.40 4.11 -0.26
CA ASP A 35 2.22 3.26 -1.43
C ASP A 35 2.97 1.93 -1.27
N GLU A 36 4.20 1.97 -0.77
CA GLU A 36 5.00 0.76 -0.50
C GLU A 36 4.35 -0.13 0.56
N ILE A 37 3.88 0.46 1.67
CA ILE A 37 3.16 -0.30 2.72
C ILE A 37 1.94 -1.00 2.12
N SER A 38 1.12 -0.26 1.36
CA SER A 38 -0.09 -0.83 0.74
C SER A 38 0.25 -1.95 -0.26
N TYR A 39 1.33 -1.81 -1.02
CA TYR A 39 1.81 -2.86 -1.91
C TYR A 39 2.19 -4.13 -1.15
N LEU A 40 2.94 -4.01 -0.05
CA LEU A 40 3.36 -5.13 0.77
C LEU A 40 2.17 -5.80 1.48
N GLU A 41 1.19 -5.03 1.95
CA GLU A 41 -0.06 -5.55 2.53
C GLU A 41 -0.85 -6.38 1.51
N ASN A 42 -0.96 -5.92 0.25
CA ASN A 42 -1.60 -6.69 -0.82
C ASN A 42 -0.87 -8.01 -1.09
N ILE A 43 0.47 -8.01 -1.05
CA ILE A 43 1.25 -9.25 -1.18
C ILE A 43 0.91 -10.21 -0.03
N LEU A 44 0.79 -9.73 1.20
CA LEU A 44 0.42 -10.58 2.34
C LEU A 44 -0.98 -11.19 2.17
N GLU A 45 -1.94 -10.44 1.63
CA GLU A 45 -3.26 -10.97 1.28
C GLU A 45 -3.17 -12.08 0.22
N ASP A 46 -2.32 -11.91 -0.80
CA ASP A 46 -2.06 -12.95 -1.79
C ASP A 46 -1.46 -14.23 -1.16
N PHE A 47 -0.58 -14.09 -0.16
CA PHE A 47 -0.06 -15.22 0.61
C PHE A 47 -1.16 -15.96 1.39
N GLU A 48 -2.06 -15.23 2.05
CA GLU A 48 -3.19 -15.85 2.77
C GLU A 48 -4.12 -16.62 1.83
N ASN A 49 -4.42 -16.03 0.67
CA ASN A 49 -5.21 -16.67 -0.37
C ASN A 49 -4.52 -17.94 -0.91
N LEU A 50 -3.20 -17.88 -1.14
CA LEU A 50 -2.42 -19.03 -1.57
C LEU A 50 -2.47 -20.16 -0.53
N ASP A 51 -2.34 -19.86 0.75
CA ASP A 51 -2.42 -20.83 1.85
C ASP A 51 -3.76 -21.55 1.90
N VAL A 52 -4.86 -20.79 1.80
CA VAL A 52 -6.21 -21.35 1.77
C VAL A 52 -6.38 -22.28 0.58
N ASN A 53 -5.96 -21.81 -0.61
CA ASN A 53 -6.06 -22.60 -1.84
C ASN A 53 -5.20 -23.87 -1.80
N LEU A 54 -3.99 -23.82 -1.26
CA LEU A 54 -3.12 -24.98 -1.10
C LEU A 54 -3.70 -26.01 -0.13
N LYS A 55 -4.30 -25.56 0.99
CA LYS A 55 -5.00 -26.46 1.93
C LYS A 55 -6.17 -27.17 1.27
N HIS A 56 -6.98 -26.45 0.48
CA HIS A 56 -8.07 -27.06 -0.28
C HIS A 56 -7.56 -28.03 -1.33
N LEU A 57 -6.54 -27.65 -2.09
CA LEU A 57 -5.97 -28.49 -3.13
C LEU A 57 -5.38 -29.79 -2.58
N LYS A 58 -4.68 -29.74 -1.43
CA LYS A 58 -4.18 -30.94 -0.75
C LYS A 58 -5.31 -31.86 -0.30
N ARG A 59 -6.36 -31.29 0.30
CA ARG A 59 -7.56 -32.06 0.71
C ARG A 59 -8.25 -32.73 -0.48
N ASP A 60 -8.42 -32.01 -1.57
CA ASP A 60 -9.05 -32.55 -2.78
C ASP A 60 -8.17 -33.65 -3.40
N ALA A 61 -6.85 -33.48 -3.35
CA ALA A 61 -5.92 -34.50 -3.82
C ALA A 61 -6.07 -35.81 -3.03
N ASP A 62 -6.14 -35.74 -1.70
CA ASP A 62 -6.38 -36.90 -0.83
C ASP A 62 -7.71 -37.59 -1.16
N ILE A 63 -8.79 -36.81 -1.36
CA ILE A 63 -10.11 -37.34 -1.72
C ILE A 63 -10.03 -38.09 -3.05
N ILE A 64 -9.45 -37.48 -4.09
CA ILE A 64 -9.31 -38.09 -5.41
C ILE A 64 -8.50 -39.38 -5.31
N LYS A 65 -7.37 -39.36 -4.58
CA LYS A 65 -6.50 -40.53 -4.39
C LYS A 65 -7.23 -41.68 -3.70
N SER A 66 -8.20 -41.39 -2.82
CA SER A 66 -9.04 -42.40 -2.18
C SER A 66 -10.12 -43.00 -3.10
N ILE A 67 -10.55 -42.27 -4.13
CA ILE A 67 -11.63 -42.68 -5.04
C ILE A 67 -11.07 -43.32 -6.31
N LEU A 68 -9.92 -42.85 -6.80
CA LEU A 68 -9.29 -43.33 -8.04
C LEU A 68 -9.18 -44.87 -8.09
N PRO A 69 -8.70 -45.58 -7.05
CA PRO A 69 -8.57 -47.04 -7.08
C PRO A 69 -9.93 -47.77 -7.09
N ARG A 70 -10.99 -47.11 -6.61
CA ARG A 70 -12.35 -47.66 -6.68
C ARG A 70 -12.90 -47.51 -8.09
N LEU A 71 -12.68 -46.37 -8.74
CA LEU A 71 -13.07 -46.14 -10.13
C LEU A 71 -12.33 -47.04 -11.11
N SER A 72 -11.03 -47.28 -10.88
CA SER A 72 -10.22 -48.14 -11.76
C SER A 72 -10.70 -49.59 -11.84
N LYS A 73 -11.58 -50.03 -10.90
CA LYS A 73 -12.23 -51.35 -10.97
C LYS A 73 -13.34 -51.41 -12.02
N PHE A 74 -13.96 -50.27 -12.33
CA PHE A 74 -15.12 -50.19 -13.22
C PHE A 74 -14.77 -49.59 -14.58
N THR A 75 -13.62 -48.92 -14.69
CA THR A 75 -13.16 -48.30 -15.93
C THR A 75 -11.64 -48.37 -16.02
N ASN A 76 -11.12 -48.53 -17.25
CA ASN A 76 -9.69 -48.42 -17.49
C ASN A 76 -9.31 -46.93 -17.55
N ILE A 77 -8.46 -46.46 -16.64
CA ILE A 77 -7.98 -45.07 -16.61
C ILE A 77 -6.58 -45.06 -17.24
N PRO A 78 -6.41 -44.61 -18.51
CA PRO A 78 -5.17 -44.82 -19.28
C PRO A 78 -3.91 -44.17 -18.69
N VAL A 79 -4.07 -43.24 -17.74
CA VAL A 79 -2.98 -42.49 -17.10
C VAL A 79 -3.04 -42.55 -15.57
N PHE A 80 -3.63 -43.60 -15.01
CA PHE A 80 -3.86 -43.77 -13.57
C PHE A 80 -2.62 -43.45 -12.72
N MET A 81 -1.49 -44.08 -13.02
CA MET A 81 -0.25 -43.86 -12.25
C MET A 81 0.31 -42.45 -12.39
N LYS A 82 0.06 -41.77 -13.52
CA LYS A 82 0.47 -40.37 -13.70
C LYS A 82 -0.38 -39.45 -12.83
N ILE A 83 -1.68 -39.69 -12.75
CA ILE A 83 -2.59 -38.96 -11.86
C ILE A 83 -2.15 -39.15 -10.41
N VAL A 84 -1.92 -40.39 -9.96
CA VAL A 84 -1.46 -40.66 -8.58
C VAL A 84 -0.18 -39.89 -8.25
N LYS A 85 0.81 -39.90 -9.15
CA LYS A 85 2.06 -39.14 -8.96
C LYS A 85 1.84 -37.63 -8.90
N MET A 86 0.90 -37.08 -9.68
CA MET A 86 0.55 -35.65 -9.61
C MET A 86 -0.10 -35.31 -8.27
N LEU A 87 -0.99 -36.15 -7.76
CA LEU A 87 -1.63 -35.96 -6.44
C LEU A 87 -0.59 -36.03 -5.31
N GLU A 88 0.34 -36.99 -5.38
CA GLU A 88 1.46 -37.07 -4.43
C GLU A 88 2.37 -35.84 -4.49
N ALA A 89 2.56 -35.23 -5.66
CA ALA A 89 3.35 -34.01 -5.79
C ALA A 89 2.65 -32.83 -5.11
N VAL A 90 1.33 -32.72 -5.26
CA VAL A 90 0.50 -31.69 -4.60
C VAL A 90 0.55 -31.82 -3.08
N GLU A 91 0.40 -33.04 -2.55
CA GLU A 91 0.50 -33.31 -1.10
C GLU A 91 1.83 -32.84 -0.51
N LYS A 92 2.91 -32.99 -1.30
CA LYS A 92 4.30 -32.67 -0.91
C LYS A 92 4.70 -31.21 -1.13
N ILE A 93 3.81 -30.34 -1.62
CA ILE A 93 4.13 -28.91 -1.73
C ILE A 93 4.39 -28.39 -0.32
N ASP A 94 5.62 -27.96 -0.05
CA ASP A 94 6.00 -27.33 1.18
C ASP A 94 5.77 -25.81 1.10
N THR A 95 5.30 -25.23 2.19
CA THR A 95 5.03 -23.81 2.33
C THR A 95 5.86 -23.18 3.45
N GLU A 96 6.77 -23.93 4.09
CA GLU A 96 7.60 -23.43 5.19
C GLU A 96 8.45 -22.23 4.76
N ASP A 97 9.04 -22.27 3.55
CA ASP A 97 9.80 -21.15 3.00
C ASP A 97 8.94 -19.88 2.81
N LEU A 98 7.63 -20.03 2.56
CA LEU A 98 6.71 -18.89 2.42
C LEU A 98 6.49 -18.18 3.75
N GLU A 99 6.61 -18.89 4.88
CA GLU A 99 6.48 -18.29 6.20
C GLU A 99 7.65 -17.36 6.52
N SER A 100 8.87 -17.75 6.12
CA SER A 100 10.03 -16.88 6.24
C SER A 100 9.87 -15.61 5.40
N VAL A 101 9.32 -15.72 4.19
CA VAL A 101 9.03 -14.55 3.34
C VAL A 101 7.98 -13.65 3.97
N ARG A 102 6.87 -14.22 4.48
CA ARG A 102 5.84 -13.45 5.21
C ARG A 102 6.41 -12.72 6.41
N TRP A 103 7.27 -13.37 7.17
CA TRP A 103 7.91 -12.72 8.32
C TRP A 103 8.77 -11.53 7.89
N ASN A 104 9.55 -11.67 6.82
CA ASN A 104 10.37 -10.57 6.28
C ASN A 104 9.50 -9.39 5.81
N ILE A 105 8.41 -9.66 5.08
CA ILE A 105 7.49 -8.62 4.61
C ILE A 105 6.85 -7.89 5.80
N ASN A 106 6.39 -8.62 6.82
CA ASN A 106 5.82 -8.00 8.03
C ASN A 106 6.83 -7.09 8.73
N LYS A 107 8.09 -7.53 8.82
CA LYS A 107 9.16 -6.72 9.40
C LYS A 107 9.43 -5.45 8.59
N GLU A 108 9.44 -5.55 7.26
CA GLU A 108 9.61 -4.39 6.38
C GLU A 108 8.44 -3.40 6.51
N ILE A 109 7.20 -3.89 6.61
CA ILE A 109 6.02 -3.06 6.91
C ILE A 109 6.18 -2.34 8.25
N GLU A 110 6.68 -3.02 9.29
CA GLU A 110 6.92 -2.41 10.61
C GLU A 110 7.95 -1.26 10.51
N GLU A 111 9.08 -1.49 9.84
CA GLU A 111 10.12 -0.47 9.62
C GLU A 111 9.60 0.72 8.78
N LEU A 112 8.78 0.46 7.75
CA LEU A 112 8.15 1.49 6.94
C LEU A 112 7.10 2.29 7.72
N ASN A 113 6.37 1.66 8.63
CA ASN A 113 5.43 2.34 9.51
C ASN A 113 6.13 3.29 10.48
N ASP A 114 7.26 2.88 11.06
CA ASP A 114 8.09 3.75 11.90
C ASP A 114 8.65 4.94 11.11
N LYS A 115 9.08 4.69 9.87
CA LYS A 115 9.50 5.75 8.94
C LYS A 115 8.35 6.70 8.63
N LEU A 116 7.17 6.17 8.30
CA LEU A 116 5.99 6.96 7.96
C LEU A 116 5.57 7.86 9.11
N LYS A 117 5.61 7.35 10.34
CA LYS A 117 5.33 8.11 11.56
C LYS A 117 6.32 9.26 11.76
N THR A 118 7.60 9.04 11.44
CA THR A 118 8.62 10.10 11.49
C THR A 118 8.33 11.19 10.46
N LEU A 119 8.03 10.80 9.21
CA LEU A 119 7.64 11.73 8.15
C LEU A 119 6.38 12.52 8.49
N GLU A 120 5.35 11.86 9.07
CA GLU A 120 4.12 12.54 9.50
C GLU A 120 4.40 13.60 10.57
N ASN A 121 5.27 13.29 11.53
CA ASN A 121 5.65 14.24 12.58
C ASN A 121 6.41 15.44 12.00
N GLU A 122 7.33 15.22 11.07
CA GLU A 122 8.05 16.32 10.41
C GLU A 122 7.10 17.21 9.59
N LEU A 123 6.20 16.60 8.82
CA LEU A 123 5.14 17.33 8.12
C LEU A 123 4.28 18.14 9.09
N ARG A 124 3.87 17.55 10.24
CA ARG A 124 3.09 18.25 11.27
C ARG A 124 3.79 19.49 11.78
N VAL A 125 5.07 19.38 12.10
CA VAL A 125 5.84 20.51 12.65
C VAL A 125 5.89 21.66 11.65
N ILE A 126 6.19 21.38 10.38
CA ILE A 126 6.25 22.40 9.33
C ILE A 126 4.88 23.09 9.17
N ILE A 127 3.80 22.29 9.06
CA ILE A 127 2.45 22.81 8.85
C ILE A 127 1.98 23.64 10.05
N ILE A 128 2.23 23.17 11.28
CA ILE A 128 1.85 23.89 12.50
C ILE A 128 2.61 25.22 12.61
N ASN A 129 3.90 25.24 12.31
CA ASN A 129 4.68 26.47 12.33
C ASN A 129 4.15 27.48 11.31
N GLU A 130 3.77 27.01 10.12
CA GLU A 130 3.16 27.87 9.10
C GLU A 130 1.78 28.38 9.54
N ALA A 131 0.94 27.51 10.12
CA ALA A 131 -0.37 27.89 10.65
C ALA A 131 -0.25 28.98 11.73
N LEU A 132 0.67 28.79 12.68
CA LEU A 132 0.97 29.78 13.72
C LEU A 132 1.47 31.10 13.12
N SER A 133 2.30 31.05 12.08
CA SER A 133 2.81 32.26 11.41
C SER A 133 1.74 33.02 10.63
N LYS A 134 0.75 32.33 10.04
CA LYS A 134 -0.24 32.93 9.13
C LYS A 134 -1.53 33.35 9.81
N ILE A 135 -2.04 32.50 10.71
CA ILE A 135 -3.34 32.67 11.36
C ILE A 135 -3.25 32.69 12.89
N GLY A 136 -2.05 32.52 13.47
CA GLY A 136 -1.84 32.65 14.92
C GLY A 136 -2.35 31.46 15.75
N THR A 137 -2.73 30.36 15.10
CA THR A 137 -3.24 29.15 15.78
C THR A 137 -2.65 27.89 15.15
N SER A 138 -2.51 26.84 15.94
CA SER A 138 -2.11 25.51 15.48
C SER A 138 -3.31 24.64 15.05
N ASN A 139 -4.53 25.20 15.03
CA ASN A 139 -5.71 24.49 14.58
C ASN A 139 -5.63 24.25 13.06
N LEU A 140 -5.33 23.01 12.67
CA LEU A 140 -5.19 22.61 11.27
C LEU A 140 -6.47 22.80 10.47
N GLU A 141 -7.64 22.72 11.11
CA GLU A 141 -8.93 22.84 10.44
C GLU A 141 -9.25 24.29 10.07
N GLU A 142 -8.91 25.23 10.95
CA GLU A 142 -8.94 26.66 10.64
C GLU A 142 -7.89 27.01 9.60
N PHE A 143 -6.69 26.42 9.68
CA PHE A 143 -5.64 26.67 8.70
C PHE A 143 -6.00 26.15 7.31
N SER A 144 -6.58 24.95 7.21
CA SER A 144 -7.08 24.42 5.95
C SER A 144 -8.15 25.34 5.34
N LYS A 145 -9.10 25.85 6.14
CA LYS A 145 -10.11 26.81 5.67
C LYS A 145 -9.48 28.13 5.21
N TYR A 146 -8.46 28.61 5.91
CA TYR A 146 -7.71 29.79 5.48
C TYR A 146 -7.03 29.56 4.11
N LEU A 147 -6.35 28.43 3.94
CA LEU A 147 -5.69 28.07 2.68
C LEU A 147 -6.68 27.89 1.53
N GLU A 148 -7.84 27.27 1.78
CA GLU A 148 -8.91 27.10 0.79
C GLU A 148 -9.47 28.46 0.31
N ASN A 149 -9.51 29.47 1.20
CA ASN A 149 -10.00 30.81 0.89
C ASN A 149 -8.94 31.75 0.28
N LEU A 150 -7.66 31.35 0.23
CA LEU A 150 -6.64 32.11 -0.49
C LEU A 150 -6.99 32.14 -1.98
N ARG A 151 -7.39 33.32 -2.48
CA ARG A 151 -7.74 33.52 -3.89
C ARG A 151 -6.55 33.12 -4.76
N TYR A 152 -6.80 32.21 -5.69
CA TYR A 152 -5.86 31.88 -6.75
C TYR A 152 -5.83 33.07 -7.72
N GLU A 153 -4.92 34.02 -7.50
CA GLU A 153 -4.61 35.01 -8.54
C GLU A 153 -3.83 34.28 -9.65
N GLU A 154 -4.57 33.69 -10.58
CA GLU A 154 -4.10 33.50 -11.95
C GLU A 154 -3.92 34.91 -12.54
N LYS A 155 -2.68 35.39 -12.52
CA LYS A 155 -2.30 36.45 -13.44
C LYS A 155 -2.48 35.89 -14.85
N ASN A 156 -3.56 36.30 -15.50
CA ASN A 156 -3.63 36.42 -16.95
C ASN A 156 -2.44 37.26 -17.42
N GLN A 157 -1.31 36.61 -17.68
CA GLN A 157 -0.17 37.17 -18.42
C GLN A 157 -0.19 36.67 -19.88
N LYS A 158 -1.38 36.59 -20.49
CA LYS A 158 -1.54 36.18 -21.90
C LYS A 158 -2.25 37.19 -22.81
N GLU A 159 -2.53 38.43 -22.37
CA GLU A 159 -3.18 39.44 -23.23
C GLU A 159 -2.32 40.65 -23.64
N GLU A 160 -1.01 40.69 -23.34
CA GLU A 160 -0.11 41.72 -23.90
C GLU A 160 0.76 41.22 -25.08
N ALA A 161 0.41 40.10 -25.70
CA ALA A 161 1.16 39.56 -26.84
C ALA A 161 0.55 39.84 -28.22
N TYR A 162 -0.65 40.46 -28.32
CA TYR A 162 -1.25 40.82 -29.62
C TYR A 162 -2.12 42.08 -29.51
N ASN A 163 -1.56 43.18 -30.03
CA ASN A 163 -2.17 44.40 -30.62
C ASN A 163 -1.62 45.71 -30.05
#